data_AF-A0A815T8V0-F1
#
_entry.id   AF-A0A815T8V0-F1
#
_cell.length_a   1.000
_cell.length_b   1.000
_cell.length_c   1.000
_cell.angle_alpha   90.00
_cell.angle_beta   90.00
_cell.angle_gamma   90.00
#
_symmetry.space_group_name_H-M   'P 1'
#
loop_
_entity.id
_entity.type
_entity.pdbx_description
1 polymer ?
#
loop_
_entity_poly.entity_id
_entity_poly.type
_entity_poly.pdbx_seq_one_letter_code
_entity_poly.pdbx_strand_id
1 'polypeptide(L)' 'MSIPFQFKYYKHSETNRGLKKQWEDVHHEFQTLSVIIDTIPKRLHKERLEHEMKLLEKDIDLLEKHQVIYIAD' A
#
# COMPACT_ATOMS: atom_id res chain seq x y z
N MET A 1 19.89 -24.72 20.92
CA MET A 1 19.90 -23.86 19.72
C MET A 1 18.46 -23.44 19.45
N SER A 2 18.09 -22.23 19.90
CA SER A 2 16.76 -21.69 19.65
C SER A 2 16.75 -21.00 18.29
N ILE A 3 15.78 -21.36 17.45
CA ILE A 3 15.58 -20.77 16.12
C ILE A 3 15.24 -19.27 16.32
N PRO A 4 15.78 -18.34 15.51
CA PRO A 4 15.74 -16.92 15.85
C PRO A 4 14.36 -16.31 15.56
N PHE A 5 13.78 -15.69 16.59
CA PHE A 5 12.61 -14.79 16.55
C PHE A 5 12.70 -13.70 15.45
N GLN A 6 13.88 -13.44 14.91
CA GLN A 6 14.18 -12.43 13.90
C GLN A 6 13.50 -12.68 12.53
N PHE A 7 13.26 -13.94 12.14
CA PHE A 7 12.64 -14.22 10.84
C PHE A 7 11.17 -13.77 10.78
N LYS A 8 10.48 -13.73 11.91
CA LYS A 8 9.08 -13.28 11.98
C LYS A 8 8.97 -11.75 11.87
N TYR A 9 9.99 -10.98 12.24
CA TYR A 9 9.99 -9.53 12.05
C TYR A 9 10.40 -9.12 10.63
N TYR A 10 11.33 -9.85 10.02
CA TYR A 10 11.85 -9.50 8.70
C TYR A 10 10.77 -9.59 7.61
N LYS A 11 9.95 -10.64 7.63
CA LYS A 11 8.90 -10.87 6.62
C LYS A 11 7.79 -9.80 6.65
N HIS A 12 7.48 -9.25 7.83
CA HIS A 12 6.44 -8.22 7.97
C HIS A 12 6.93 -6.84 7.50
N SER A 13 8.23 -6.54 7.65
CA SER A 13 8.83 -5.28 7.19
C SER A 13 8.87 -5.20 5.66
N GLU A 14 9.14 -6.30 4.97
CA GLU A 14 9.26 -6.30 3.51
C GLU A 14 7.90 -6.18 2.81
N THR A 15 6.85 -6.83 3.33
CA THR A 15 5.50 -6.75 2.73
C THR A 15 4.89 -5.36 2.88
N ASN A 16 5.00 -4.73 4.06
CA ASN A 16 4.51 -3.36 4.26
C ASN A 16 5.34 -2.35 3.45
N ARG A 17 6.66 -2.53 3.36
CA ARG A 17 7.53 -1.68 2.53
C ARG A 17 7.25 -1.82 1.04
N GLY A 18 6.90 -3.02 0.57
CA GLY A 18 6.46 -3.27 -0.81
C GLY A 18 5.16 -2.56 -1.14
N LEU A 19 4.15 -2.65 -0.26
CA LEU A 19 2.87 -1.96 -0.42
C LEU A 19 3.01 -0.43 -0.40
N LYS A 20 3.85 0.10 0.50
CA LYS A 20 4.16 1.53 0.55
C LYS A 20 4.84 2.03 -0.73
N LYS A 21 5.78 1.26 -1.27
CA LYS A 21 6.41 1.57 -2.56
C LYS A 21 5.39 1.57 -3.69
N GLN A 22 4.52 0.57 -3.75
CA GLN A 22 3.46 0.50 -4.76
C GLN A 22 2.50 1.69 -4.65
N TRP A 23 2.16 2.12 -3.43
CA TRP A 23 1.35 3.33 -3.22
C TRP A 23 2.08 4.59 -3.72
N GLU A 24 3.38 4.72 -3.47
CA GLU A 24 4.19 5.85 -3.93
C GLU A 24 4.25 5.93 -5.46
N ASP A 25 4.41 4.78 -6.14
CA ASP A 25 4.42 4.69 -7.60
C ASP A 25 3.06 5.10 -8.19
N VAL A 26 1.95 4.58 -7.65
CA VAL A 26 0.58 4.91 -8.09
C VAL A 26 0.23 6.37 -7.81
N HIS A 27 0.66 6.89 -6.64
CA HIS A 27 0.45 8.29 -6.28
C HIS A 27 1.25 9.23 -7.18
N HIS A 28 2.48 8.86 -7.53
CA HIS A 28 3.29 9.61 -8.49
C HIS A 28 2.62 9.65 -9.86
N GLU A 29 2.14 8.50 -10.37
CA GLU A 29 1.39 8.43 -11.63
C GLU A 29 0.13 9.31 -11.58
N PHE A 30 -0.62 9.25 -10.48
CA PHE A 30 -1.79 10.11 -10.25
C PHE A 30 -1.45 11.61 -10.25
N GLN A 31 -0.34 12.03 -9.62
CA GLN A 31 0.11 13.41 -9.61
C GLN A 31 0.55 13.91 -10.99
N THR A 32 1.06 13.01 -11.83
CA THR A 32 1.49 13.33 -13.20
C THR A 32 0.32 13.41 -14.19
N LEU A 33 -0.90 13.07 -13.76
CA LEU A 33 -2.09 13.15 -14.61
C LEU A 33 -2.30 14.59 -15.10
N SER A 34 -2.71 14.68 -16.37
CA SER A 34 -3.11 15.97 -16.93
C SER A 34 -4.26 16.56 -16.10
N VAL A 35 -4.11 17.84 -15.73
CA VAL A 35 -5.17 18.63 -15.09
C VAL A 35 -6.44 18.66 -15.96
N ILE A 36 -6.29 18.53 -17.28
CA ILE A 36 -7.39 18.50 -18.23
C ILE A 36 -7.82 17.04 -18.47
N ILE A 37 -8.91 16.67 -17.80
CA ILE A 37 -9.57 15.37 -17.92
C ILE A 37 -10.85 15.54 -18.74
N ASP A 38 -10.65 15.72 -20.04
CA ASP A 38 -11.69 16.00 -21.04
C ASP A 38 -12.17 14.75 -21.80
N THR A 39 -11.40 13.66 -21.74
CA THR A 39 -11.71 12.42 -22.45
C THR A 39 -12.09 11.28 -21.50
N ILE A 40 -13.01 10.42 -21.96
CA ILE A 40 -13.43 9.19 -21.27
C ILE A 40 -12.22 8.32 -20.82
N PRO A 41 -11.21 8.03 -21.67
CA PRO A 41 -10.06 7.24 -21.23
C PRO A 41 -9.25 7.92 -20.12
N LYS A 42 -9.09 9.25 -20.15
CA LYS A 42 -8.41 9.99 -19.06
C LYS A 42 -9.19 9.88 -17.75
N ARG A 43 -10.52 9.97 -17.80
CA ARG A 43 -11.37 9.83 -16.61
C ARG A 43 -11.31 8.41 -16.03
N LEU A 44 -11.42 7.38 -16.87
CA LEU A 44 -11.32 5.99 -16.44
C LEU A 44 -9.95 5.67 -15.84
N HIS A 45 -8.88 6.20 -16.44
CA HIS A 45 -7.52 6.03 -15.93
C HIS A 45 -7.35 6.68 -14.56
N LYS A 46 -7.89 7.89 -14.36
CA LYS A 46 -7.94 8.53 -13.04
C LYS A 46 -8.71 7.69 -12.02
N GLU A 47 -9.92 7.25 -12.35
CA GLU A 47 -10.76 6.43 -11.45
C GLU A 47 -10.08 5.12 -11.06
N ARG A 48 -9.36 4.48 -11.99
CA ARG A 48 -8.54 3.29 -11.71
C ARG A 48 -7.46 3.57 -10.68
N LEU A 49 -6.70 4.66 -10.85
CA LEU A 49 -5.62 5.05 -9.94
C LEU A 49 -6.18 5.39 -8.54
N GLU A 50 -7.29 6.12 -8.46
CA GLU A 50 -7.96 6.42 -7.17
C GLU A 50 -8.44 5.15 -6.45
N HIS A 51 -8.98 4.18 -7.20
CA HIS A 51 -9.41 2.91 -6.63
C HIS A 51 -8.22 2.09 -6.13
N GLU A 52 -7.14 2.03 -6.91
CA GLU A 52 -5.91 1.32 -6.56
C GLU A 52 -5.25 1.92 -5.31
N MET A 53 -5.17 3.25 -5.20
CA MET A 53 -4.71 3.94 -3.99
C MET A 53 -5.55 3.59 -2.76
N LYS A 54 -6.88 3.62 -2.87
CA LYS A 54 -7.80 3.30 -1.76
C LYS A 54 -7.66 1.86 -1.29
N LEU A 55 -7.39 0.93 -2.19
CA LEU A 55 -7.13 -0.46 -1.83
C LEU A 55 -5.81 -0.59 -1.07
N LEU A 56 -4.74 0.02 -1.58
CA LEU A 56 -3.43 -0.01 -0.93
C LEU A 56 -3.47 0.63 0.46
N GLU A 57 -4.18 1.74 0.63
CA GLU A 57 -4.38 2.38 1.94
C GLU A 57 -5.11 1.45 2.92
N LYS A 58 -6.17 0.76 2.47
CA LYS A 58 -6.88 -0.21 3.30
C LYS A 58 -6.01 -1.40 3.66
N ASP A 59 -5.23 -1.92 2.72
CA ASP A 59 -4.36 -3.06 2.96
C ASP A 59 -3.23 -2.71 3.95
N ILE A 60 -2.62 -1.53 3.80
CA ILE A 60 -1.62 -1.01 4.73
C ILE A 60 -2.25 -0.80 6.12
N ASP A 61 -3.41 -0.16 6.21
CA ASP A 61 -4.13 0.07 7.48
C ASP A 61 -4.53 -1.24 8.17
N LEU A 62 -4.98 -2.24 7.42
CA LEU A 62 -5.29 -3.56 7.95
C LEU A 62 -4.03 -4.26 8.48
N LEU A 63 -2.92 -4.21 7.73
CA LEU A 63 -1.65 -4.79 8.15
C LEU A 63 -1.08 -4.10 9.38
N GLU A 64 -1.20 -2.78 9.49
CA GLU A 64 -0.72 -2.01 10.65
C GLU A 64 -1.64 -2.20 11.88
N LYS A 65 -2.97 -2.28 11.71
CA LYS A 65 -3.92 -2.50 12.81
C LYS A 65 -3.88 -3.94 13.35
N HIS A 66 -3.70 -4.94 12.49
CA HIS A 66 -3.60 -6.34 12.92
C HIS A 66 -2.25 -6.66 13.60
N GLN A 67 -1.31 -5.71 13.65
CA GLN A 67 -0.05 -5.83 14.42
C GLN A 67 -0.21 -5.56 15.92
N VAL A 68 -1.29 -4.91 16.37
CA VAL A 68 -1.46 -4.54 17.79
C VAL A 68 -1.87 -5.74 18.67
N ILE A 69 -2.30 -6.86 18.10
CA ILE A 69 -2.71 -8.04 18.87
C ILE A 69 -1.64 -9.12 18.78
N TYR A 70 -0.56 -9.00 19.57
CA TYR A 70 0.14 -10.11 20.25
C TYR A 70 1.29 -9.55 21.11
N ILE A 71 0.93 -8.72 22.09
CA ILE A 71 1.71 -8.64 23.33
C ILE A 71 0.71 -8.97 24.44
N ALA A 72 0.42 -10.27 24.58
CA ALA A 72 0.03 -10.80 25.87
C ALA A 72 1.34 -11.26 26.52
N ASP A 73 1.65 -10.63 27.64
CA ASP A 73 2.81 -10.89 28.52
C ASP A 73 2.88 -12.36 28.95
#